data_AF-A0A387GSS1-F1
#
_entry.id   AF-A0A387GSS1-F1
#
_cell.length_a   1.000
_cell.length_b   1.000
_cell.length_c   1.000
_cell.angle_alpha   90.00
_cell.angle_beta   90.00
_cell.angle_gamma   90.00
#
_symmetry.space_group_name_H-M   'P 1'
#
loop_
_entity.id
_entity.type
_entity.pdbx_description
1 polymer ?
#
loop_
_entity_poly.entity_id
_entity_poly.type
_entity_poly.pdbx_seq_one_letter_code
_entity_poly.pdbx_strand_id
1 'polypeptide(L)'
;MTSAINALTNQVDDSSGPKYQPPWDFIPVDTNTGVGGKYIYIGYQRGSNNPVTSLNFVAYDQAQSNPPSGWSWTGQDLKQGAGGKFIYMIWKSGEARSPITAITLLVTNQSSPPSIQGYESIRQDLNQGAGGPFIWPYFSTTISMAPKEEAVTHKA
;
A
#
# COMPACT_ATOMS: atom_id res chain seq x y z
N MET A 1 -11.09 16.53 11.75
CA MET A 1 -10.53 15.26 12.30
C MET A 1 -9.92 14.49 11.15
N THR A 2 -8.69 14.01 11.28
CA THR A 2 -8.07 13.11 10.30
C THR A 2 -8.83 11.78 10.37
N SER A 3 -9.42 11.32 9.26
CA SER A 3 -10.18 10.06 9.28
C SER A 3 -9.22 8.88 9.17
N ALA A 4 -9.24 7.98 10.14
CA ALA A 4 -8.42 6.79 10.15
C ALA A 4 -8.75 5.86 8.99
N ILE A 5 -7.75 5.13 8.52
CA ILE A 5 -7.95 4.00 7.62
C ILE A 5 -8.56 2.87 8.43
N ASN A 6 -9.66 2.29 7.93
CA ASN A 6 -10.36 1.20 8.62
C ASN A 6 -10.54 -0.07 7.78
N ALA A 7 -10.23 -0.01 6.49
CA ALA A 7 -10.18 -1.18 5.63
C ALA A 7 -9.08 -1.01 4.59
N LEU A 8 -8.48 -2.14 4.20
CA LEU A 8 -7.45 -2.24 3.18
C LEU A 8 -7.81 -3.35 2.18
N THR A 9 -7.42 -3.15 0.93
CA THR A 9 -7.60 -4.14 -0.14
C THR A 9 -6.49 -4.02 -1.18
N ASN A 10 -6.49 -4.90 -2.17
CA ASN A 10 -5.67 -4.80 -3.37
C ASN A 10 -6.55 -4.87 -4.61
N GLN A 11 -6.18 -4.10 -5.63
CA GLN A 11 -6.76 -4.21 -6.97
C GLN A 11 -5.66 -4.67 -7.92
N VAL A 12 -5.97 -5.67 -8.74
CA VAL A 12 -5.04 -6.32 -9.66
C VAL A 12 -5.63 -6.23 -11.06
N ASP A 13 -4.85 -5.70 -12.00
CA ASP A 13 -5.31 -5.46 -13.36
C ASP A 13 -4.22 -5.75 -14.40
N ASP A 14 -4.67 -6.00 -15.63
CA ASP A 14 -3.83 -6.13 -16.83
C ASP A 14 -3.49 -4.79 -17.50
N SER A 15 -4.06 -3.69 -17.01
CA SER A 15 -3.91 -2.35 -17.55
C SER A 15 -3.53 -1.37 -16.44
N SER A 16 -2.72 -0.38 -16.78
CA SER A 16 -2.26 0.65 -15.84
C SER A 16 -3.39 1.52 -15.29
N GLY A 17 -3.17 1.98 -14.07
CA GLY A 17 -4.01 2.89 -13.31
C GLY A 17 -4.98 2.13 -12.41
N PRO A 18 -5.16 2.55 -11.15
CA PRO A 18 -6.23 1.98 -10.35
C PRO A 18 -7.56 2.33 -10.99
N LYS A 19 -8.41 1.33 -11.15
CA LYS A 19 -9.76 1.49 -11.67
C LYS A 19 -10.68 1.96 -10.56
N TYR A 20 -11.58 2.87 -10.89
CA TYR A 20 -12.61 3.30 -9.97
C TYR A 20 -13.46 2.11 -9.54
N GLN A 21 -13.47 1.83 -8.24
CA GLN A 21 -14.19 0.71 -7.67
C GLN A 21 -14.74 1.10 -6.29
N PRO A 22 -15.93 1.73 -6.22
CA PRO A 22 -16.57 2.03 -4.95
C PRO A 22 -16.74 0.78 -4.07
N PRO A 23 -16.56 0.90 -2.75
CA PRO A 23 -16.33 2.13 -1.98
C PRO A 23 -14.84 2.48 -1.79
N TRP A 24 -13.94 1.93 -2.61
CA TRP A 24 -12.50 2.03 -2.41
C TRP A 24 -11.89 3.26 -3.08
N ASP A 25 -10.99 3.91 -2.33
CA ASP A 25 -9.97 4.77 -2.89
C ASP A 25 -8.66 3.98 -3.05
N PHE A 26 -7.79 4.42 -3.95
CA PHE A 26 -6.54 3.72 -4.26
C PHE A 26 -5.36 4.67 -4.26
N ILE A 27 -4.23 4.18 -3.74
CA ILE A 27 -2.94 4.85 -3.91
C ILE A 27 -2.57 4.70 -5.40
N PRO A 28 -2.22 5.80 -6.10
CA PRO A 28 -2.02 5.77 -7.55
C PRO A 28 -0.72 5.09 -8.00
N VAL A 29 0.14 4.71 -7.06
CA VAL A 29 1.42 4.05 -7.33
C VAL A 29 1.19 2.56 -7.54
N ASP A 30 1.60 2.06 -8.70
CA ASP A 30 1.66 0.62 -8.98
C ASP A 30 2.79 -0.01 -8.16
N THR A 31 2.46 -1.04 -7.39
CA THR A 31 3.45 -1.72 -6.57
C THR A 31 4.52 -2.42 -7.42
N ASN A 32 4.29 -2.67 -8.72
CA ASN A 32 5.26 -3.26 -9.65
C ASN A 32 5.94 -2.23 -10.58
N THR A 33 5.93 -0.95 -10.20
CA THR A 33 6.54 0.12 -10.99
C THR A 33 7.99 -0.22 -11.34
N GLY A 34 8.30 -0.21 -12.64
CA GLY A 34 9.65 -0.41 -13.17
C GLY A 34 10.13 -1.86 -13.31
N VAL A 35 9.32 -2.84 -12.92
CA VAL A 35 9.67 -4.29 -13.02
C VAL A 35 8.70 -5.10 -13.89
N GLY A 36 7.57 -4.52 -14.29
CA GLY A 36 6.56 -5.21 -15.11
C GLY A 36 5.70 -6.19 -14.30
N GLY A 37 4.95 -7.06 -14.96
CA GLY A 37 3.96 -7.92 -14.32
C GLY A 37 2.56 -7.30 -14.29
N LYS A 38 1.73 -7.72 -13.33
CA LYS A 38 0.38 -7.13 -13.15
C LYS A 38 0.49 -5.72 -12.57
N TYR A 39 -0.47 -4.86 -12.92
CA TYR A 39 -0.65 -3.58 -12.25
C TYR A 39 -1.39 -3.82 -10.95
N ILE A 40 -0.77 -3.50 -9.82
CA ILE A 40 -1.33 -3.78 -8.49
C ILE A 40 -1.33 -2.53 -7.64
N TYR A 41 -2.52 -2.16 -7.16
CA TYR A 41 -2.76 -0.96 -6.36
C TYR A 41 -3.26 -1.30 -4.96
N ILE A 42 -2.84 -0.50 -3.98
CA ILE A 42 -3.31 -0.60 -2.60
C ILE A 42 -4.57 0.24 -2.47
N GLY A 43 -5.66 -0.41 -2.11
CA GLY A 43 -6.95 0.23 -1.85
C GLY A 43 -7.17 0.45 -0.36
N TYR A 44 -7.90 1.50 -0.02
CA TYR A 44 -8.24 1.84 1.36
C TYR A 44 -9.64 2.43 1.47
N GLN A 45 -10.20 2.33 2.68
CA GLN A 45 -11.34 3.12 3.12
C GLN A 45 -10.99 3.87 4.40
N ARG A 46 -11.73 4.93 4.68
CA ARG A 46 -11.59 5.72 5.90
C ARG A 46 -12.87 5.67 6.71
N GLY A 47 -12.73 5.60 8.03
CA GLY A 47 -13.85 5.54 8.96
C GLY A 47 -13.40 5.44 10.42
N SER A 48 -14.36 5.54 11.35
CA SER A 48 -14.10 5.51 12.80
C SER A 48 -14.11 4.11 13.41
N ASN A 49 -14.70 3.14 12.72
CA ASN A 49 -14.93 1.80 13.28
C ASN A 49 -13.76 0.89 12.99
N ASN A 50 -13.22 0.25 14.04
CA ASN A 50 -12.13 -0.72 13.97
C ASN A 50 -10.93 -0.25 13.09
N PRO A 51 -10.30 0.87 13.43
CA PRO A 51 -9.24 1.45 12.61
C PRO A 51 -8.04 0.51 12.50
N VAL A 52 -7.34 0.59 11.38
CA VAL A 52 -6.05 -0.05 11.18
C VAL A 52 -5.02 0.64 12.08
N THR A 53 -4.32 -0.15 12.87
CA THR A 53 -3.35 0.32 13.88
C THR A 53 -1.93 -0.16 13.61
N SER A 54 -1.78 -1.21 12.81
CA SER A 54 -0.49 -1.71 12.34
C SER A 54 -0.59 -2.10 10.87
N LEU A 55 0.41 -1.72 10.08
CA LEU A 55 0.56 -2.07 8.68
C LEU A 55 1.99 -2.55 8.44
N ASN A 56 2.14 -3.65 7.70
CA ASN A 56 3.45 -4.13 7.30
C ASN A 56 3.40 -4.77 5.91
N PHE A 57 4.56 -4.93 5.29
CA PHE A 57 4.75 -5.69 4.07
C PHE A 57 5.80 -6.77 4.35
N VAL A 58 5.48 -8.01 4.02
CA VAL A 58 6.33 -9.16 4.33
C VAL A 58 6.76 -9.86 3.05
N ALA A 59 8.06 -10.09 2.92
CA ALA A 59 8.67 -10.76 1.78
C ALA A 59 8.98 -12.23 2.09
N TYR A 60 8.71 -13.10 1.12
CA TYR A 60 8.98 -14.54 1.20
C TYR A 60 9.68 -15.04 -0.07
N ASP A 61 10.43 -16.13 0.08
CA ASP A 61 11.02 -16.86 -1.05
C ASP A 61 9.99 -17.65 -1.86
N GLN A 62 8.82 -17.92 -1.28
CA GLN A 62 7.79 -18.78 -1.83
C GLN A 62 6.42 -18.15 -1.57
N ALA A 63 5.44 -18.43 -2.43
CA ALA A 63 4.07 -17.99 -2.23
C ALA A 63 3.51 -18.49 -0.89
N GLN A 64 2.71 -17.67 -0.23
CA GLN A 64 2.08 -17.97 1.05
C GLN A 64 0.57 -18.17 0.87
N SER A 65 -0.01 -19.00 1.73
CA SER A 65 -1.47 -19.22 1.76
C SER A 65 -2.15 -18.64 3.00
N ASN A 66 -1.39 -18.21 4.01
CA ASN A 66 -1.92 -17.60 5.23
C ASN A 66 -1.02 -16.44 5.69
N PRO A 67 -1.58 -15.41 6.35
CA PRO A 67 -0.78 -14.37 6.96
C PRO A 67 -0.14 -14.87 8.27
N PRO A 68 0.85 -14.15 8.83
CA PRO A 68 1.31 -14.39 10.19
C PRO A 68 0.14 -14.37 11.20
N SER A 69 0.24 -15.17 12.26
CA SER A 69 -0.83 -15.26 13.26
C SER A 69 -1.23 -13.89 13.83
N GLY A 70 -2.53 -13.64 13.88
CA GLY A 70 -3.11 -12.38 14.35
C GLY A 70 -3.03 -11.21 13.35
N TRP A 71 -2.57 -11.42 12.12
CA TRP A 71 -2.60 -10.43 11.05
C TRP A 71 -3.70 -10.74 10.03
N SER A 72 -4.30 -9.69 9.49
CA SER A 72 -5.20 -9.74 8.34
C SER A 72 -4.43 -9.46 7.05
N TRP A 73 -4.93 -9.99 5.94
CA TRP A 73 -4.38 -9.74 4.60
C TRP A 73 -5.44 -10.02 3.53
N THR A 74 -5.14 -9.73 2.27
CA THR A 74 -5.96 -10.14 1.11
C THR A 74 -5.51 -11.47 0.50
N GLY A 75 -4.32 -11.95 0.87
CA GLY A 75 -3.65 -13.06 0.18
C GLY A 75 -3.06 -12.70 -1.17
N GLN A 76 -3.13 -11.44 -1.60
CA GLN A 76 -2.59 -11.00 -2.87
C GLN A 76 -1.07 -10.86 -2.81
N ASP A 77 -0.37 -11.56 -3.69
CA ASP A 77 1.04 -11.28 -3.98
C ASP A 77 1.13 -9.96 -4.76
N LEU A 78 1.72 -8.95 -4.15
CA LEU A 78 1.92 -7.65 -4.77
C LEU A 78 2.92 -7.71 -5.93
N LYS A 79 3.69 -8.81 -6.07
CA LYS A 79 4.68 -9.04 -7.12
C LYS A 79 4.22 -9.97 -8.23
N GLN A 80 2.91 -10.19 -8.34
CA GLN A 80 2.38 -11.13 -9.32
C GLN A 80 2.86 -10.80 -10.75
N GLY A 81 3.68 -11.69 -11.30
CA GLY A 81 4.24 -11.57 -12.65
C GLY A 81 5.48 -10.67 -12.77
N ALA A 82 5.94 -10.02 -11.70
CA ALA A 82 7.15 -9.18 -11.68
C ALA A 82 8.44 -9.97 -11.39
N GLY A 83 8.33 -11.18 -10.82
CA GLY A 83 9.48 -11.94 -10.32
C GLY A 83 9.99 -11.42 -8.98
N GLY A 84 11.12 -11.95 -8.50
CA GLY A 84 11.68 -11.60 -7.19
C GLY A 84 11.00 -12.30 -6.01
N LYS A 85 10.91 -11.63 -4.86
CA LYS A 85 10.23 -12.14 -3.67
C LYS A 85 8.71 -12.09 -3.84
N PHE A 86 8.00 -12.96 -3.15
CA PHE A 86 6.56 -12.83 -2.95
C PHE A 86 6.32 -11.84 -1.83
N ILE A 87 5.57 -10.77 -2.08
CA ILE A 87 5.38 -9.69 -1.09
C ILE A 87 3.91 -9.51 -0.80
N TYR A 88 3.55 -9.55 0.48
CA TYR A 88 2.17 -9.44 0.93
C TYR A 88 1.98 -8.24 1.86
N MET A 89 0.90 -7.49 1.64
CA MET A 89 0.42 -6.47 2.58
C MET A 89 -0.34 -7.14 3.71
N ILE A 90 0.02 -6.83 4.95
CA ILE A 90 -0.63 -7.35 6.15
C ILE A 90 -0.96 -6.21 7.12
N TRP A 91 -2.07 -6.33 7.85
CA TRP A 91 -2.45 -5.32 8.83
C TRP A 91 -3.12 -5.91 10.08
N LYS A 92 -3.21 -5.08 11.11
CA LYS A 92 -4.03 -5.30 12.30
C LYS A 92 -4.91 -4.08 12.55
N SER A 93 -6.05 -4.32 13.19
CA SER A 93 -6.99 -3.29 13.57
C SER A 93 -7.35 -3.39 15.04
N GLY A 94 -7.70 -2.24 15.65
CA GLY A 94 -8.24 -2.17 17.00
C GLY A 94 -7.24 -2.45 18.12
N GLU A 95 -5.93 -2.45 17.84
CA GLU A 95 -4.92 -2.50 18.91
C GLU A 95 -4.92 -1.19 19.71
N ALA A 96 -4.41 -1.22 20.95
CA ALA A 96 -4.26 -0.02 21.79
C ALA A 96 -3.10 0.88 21.31
N ARG A 97 -3.23 1.43 20.10
CA ARG A 97 -2.24 2.25 19.39
C ARG A 97 -2.92 3.35 18.58
N SER A 98 -2.17 4.39 18.23
CA SER A 98 -2.67 5.44 17.34
C SER A 98 -3.08 4.86 15.98
N PRO A 99 -4.30 5.16 15.48
CA PRO A 99 -4.74 4.75 14.15
C PRO A 99 -3.84 5.26 13.03
N ILE A 100 -3.69 4.45 11.99
CA ILE A 100 -3.09 4.88 10.73
C ILE A 100 -4.09 5.77 9.99
N THR A 101 -3.65 6.95 9.59
CA THR A 101 -4.44 8.00 8.94
C THR A 101 -3.99 8.30 7.51
N ALA A 102 -2.79 7.83 7.13
CA ALA A 102 -2.29 7.90 5.76
C ALA A 102 -1.35 6.73 5.42
N ILE A 103 -1.34 6.35 4.15
CA ILE A 103 -0.37 5.42 3.55
C ILE A 103 0.11 6.05 2.25
N THR A 104 1.41 5.95 1.98
CA THR A 104 1.98 6.34 0.69
C THR A 104 3.06 5.35 0.26
N LEU A 105 3.30 5.30 -1.05
CA LEU A 105 4.38 4.53 -1.65
C LEU A 105 5.33 5.51 -2.35
N LEU A 106 6.64 5.37 -2.11
CA LEU A 106 7.66 6.17 -2.77
C LEU A 106 8.48 5.29 -3.70
N VAL A 107 8.45 5.60 -5.00
CA VAL A 107 9.35 5.00 -5.99
C VAL A 107 10.64 5.83 -6.05
N THR A 108 11.80 5.21 -5.90
CA THR A 108 13.10 5.88 -5.88
C THR A 108 14.24 4.95 -6.28
N ASN A 109 15.39 5.50 -6.66
CA ASN A 109 16.61 4.73 -6.89
C ASN A 109 17.47 4.58 -5.60
N GLN A 110 16.98 5.05 -4.46
CA GLN A 110 17.68 4.96 -3.18
C GLN A 110 17.40 3.61 -2.50
N SER A 111 18.48 2.90 -2.17
CA SER A 111 18.46 1.59 -1.50
C SER A 111 18.09 1.65 -0.02
N SER A 112 17.79 2.84 0.50
CA SER A 112 17.20 3.05 1.80
C SER A 112 16.04 4.05 1.68
N PRO A 113 14.97 3.88 2.48
CA PRO A 113 13.82 4.76 2.44
C PRO A 113 14.20 6.17 2.92
N PRO A 114 14.03 7.21 2.08
CA PRO A 114 14.21 8.59 2.49
C PRO A 114 13.26 8.97 3.63
N SER A 115 13.67 9.94 4.45
CA SER A 115 12.76 10.51 5.44
C SER A 115 11.69 11.34 4.73
N ILE A 116 10.43 11.13 5.10
CA ILE A 116 9.29 11.94 4.65
C ILE A 116 8.67 12.53 5.91
N GLN A 117 8.59 13.85 5.99
CA GLN A 117 8.05 14.52 7.17
C GLN A 117 6.63 14.04 7.48
N GLY A 118 6.41 13.63 8.73
CA GLY A 118 5.11 13.14 9.20
C GLY A 118 4.78 11.69 8.81
N TYR A 119 5.69 10.99 8.13
CA TYR A 119 5.53 9.59 7.76
C TYR A 119 6.62 8.70 8.38
N GLU A 120 6.22 7.48 8.73
CA GLU A 120 7.10 6.41 9.17
C GLU A 120 7.27 5.40 8.04
N SER A 121 8.51 5.06 7.70
CA SER A 121 8.82 4.04 6.71
C SER A 121 8.63 2.63 7.29
N ILE A 122 8.00 1.72 6.54
CA ILE A 122 7.87 0.30 6.88
C ILE A 122 9.15 -0.49 6.55
N ARG A 123 10.07 0.08 5.75
CA ARG A 123 11.41 -0.47 5.45
C ARG A 123 11.40 -1.86 4.79
N GLN A 124 10.37 -2.16 4.03
CA GLN A 124 10.33 -3.29 3.11
C GLN A 124 10.32 -2.76 1.68
N ASP A 125 11.33 -3.12 0.88
CA ASP A 125 11.33 -2.79 -0.55
C ASP A 125 10.27 -3.66 -1.25
N LEU A 126 9.29 -3.01 -1.87
CA LEU A 126 8.27 -3.73 -2.63
C LEU A 126 8.78 -4.24 -3.98
N ASN A 127 10.00 -3.97 -4.42
CA ASN A 127 10.59 -4.62 -5.62
C ASN A 127 11.72 -5.59 -5.26
N GLN A 128 11.78 -6.05 -4.00
CA GLN A 128 12.89 -6.87 -3.51
C GLN A 128 13.11 -8.11 -4.40
N GLY A 129 14.29 -8.16 -5.01
CA GLY A 129 14.73 -9.28 -5.87
C GLY A 129 14.18 -9.26 -7.30
N ALA A 130 13.29 -8.33 -7.67
CA ALA A 130 12.81 -8.15 -9.03
C ALA A 130 13.74 -7.24 -9.86
N GLY A 131 14.58 -6.43 -9.19
CA GLY A 131 15.38 -5.39 -9.83
C GLY A 131 14.59 -4.08 -9.96
N GLY A 132 15.04 -3.16 -10.81
CA GLY A 132 14.37 -1.88 -11.03
C GLY A 132 14.51 -0.89 -9.85
N PRO A 133 13.62 0.12 -9.77
CA PRO A 133 13.63 1.08 -8.67
C PRO A 133 13.14 0.45 -7.37
N PHE A 134 13.56 0.98 -6.23
CA PHE A 134 13.01 0.66 -4.92
C PHE A 134 11.63 1.27 -4.77
N ILE A 135 10.74 0.54 -4.08
CA ILE A 135 9.42 1.06 -3.73
C ILE A 135 9.25 0.94 -2.21
N TRP A 136 9.25 2.07 -1.53
CA TRP A 136 9.19 2.14 -0.08
C TRP A 136 7.77 2.50 0.39
N PRO A 137 7.12 1.63 1.18
CA PRO A 137 5.85 1.93 1.80
C PRO A 137 6.02 2.71 3.11
N TYR A 138 5.15 3.68 3.33
CA TYR A 138 5.10 4.52 4.53
C TYR A 138 3.68 4.57 5.07
N PHE A 139 3.57 4.78 6.38
CA PHE A 139 2.31 5.13 7.03
C PHE A 139 2.46 6.41 7.87
N SER A 140 1.34 7.03 8.22
CA SER A 140 1.30 8.10 9.20
C SER A 140 0.14 7.90 10.15
N THR A 141 0.31 8.37 11.39
CA THR A 141 -0.76 8.48 12.40
C THR A 141 -1.17 9.93 12.68
N THR A 142 -0.51 10.89 12.00
CA THR A 142 -0.67 12.33 12.24
C THR A 142 -1.04 13.11 10.97
N ILE A 143 -0.66 12.60 9.80
CA ILE A 143 -1.02 13.14 8.49
C ILE A 143 -2.29 12.47 7.97
N SER A 144 -3.17 13.23 7.33
CA SER A 144 -4.33 12.65 6.62
C SER A 144 -3.95 12.22 5.21
N MET A 145 -4.58 11.15 4.71
CA MET A 145 -4.61 10.91 3.26
C MET A 145 -5.02 12.21 2.54
N ALA A 146 -4.24 12.58 1.51
CA ALA A 146 -4.61 13.67 0.63
C ALA A 146 -6.03 13.41 0.09
N PRO A 147 -6.89 14.44 0.00
CA PRO A 147 -8.13 14.27 -0.75
C PRO A 147 -7.78 13.84 -2.17
N LYS A 148 -8.62 13.01 -2.79
CA LYS A 148 -8.61 12.88 -4.24
C LYS A 148 -8.68 14.30 -4.78
N GLU A 149 -7.64 14.78 -5.45
CA GLU A 149 -7.86 15.84 -6.43
C GLU A 149 -8.76 15.18 -7.47
N GLU A 150 -10.08 15.38 -7.33
CA GLU A 150 -10.97 15.19 -8.46
C GLU A 150 -10.37 16.06 -9.54
N ALA A 151 -9.87 15.43 -10.60
CA ALA A 151 -9.49 16.13 -11.81
C ALA A 151 -10.76 16.75 -12.37
N VAL A 152 -11.15 17.92 -11.83
CA VAL A 152 -12.12 18.81 -12.42
C VAL A 152 -11.44 19.30 -13.68
N THR A 153 -11.61 18.53 -14.75
CA THR A 153 -11.40 19.00 -16.10
C THR A 153 -12.45 20.08 -16.32
N HIS A 154 -12.10 21.32 -15.95
CA HIS A 154 -12.74 22.49 -16.50
C HIS A 154 -12.46 22.46 -18.01
N LYS A 155 -13.37 21.83 -18.75
CA LYS A 155 -13.52 22.09 -20.18
C LYS A 155 -14.03 23.53 -20.30
N ALA A 156 -13.17 24.41 -20.82
CA ALA A 156 -13.60 25.59 -21.56
C ALA A 156 -13.67 25.21 -23.04
#